data_AF-K1U1D8-F1
#
_entry.id   AF-K1U1D8-F1
#
_cell.length_a   1.000
_cell.length_b   1.000
_cell.length_c   1.000
_cell.angle_alpha   90.00
_cell.angle_beta   90.00
_cell.angle_gamma   90.00
#
_symmetry.space_group_name_H-M   'P 1'
#
loop_
_entity.id
_entity.type
_entity.pdbx_description
1 polymer ?
#
loop_
_entity_poly.entity_id
_entity_poly.type
_entity_poly.pdbx_seq_one_letter_code
_entity_poly.pdbx_strand_id
1 'polypeptide(L)'
;TYKQLTLAEIFENCQNKFDNDKYQFLSLLDEAINLDEIVPVSFISHFYASTGRPRKHQLYPMLKALLIQRIFSIPTDTLLIVFLKFSQELRDFCGFDVVPDGSKFTRFKQDFLSDLQSMFDHLVDLTEPICQSLDPALASMTIFDTSGIEAWVTENNPKYANPYYQAAKGFQKVP
;
A
#
# COMPACT_ATOMS: atom_id res chain seq x y z
N THR A 1 -33.37 -5.31 11.18
CA THR A 1 -32.98 -4.89 9.82
C THR A 1 -31.65 -4.18 9.94
N TYR A 2 -30.56 -4.78 9.46
CA TYR A 2 -29.26 -4.08 9.45
C TYR A 2 -29.33 -2.96 8.41
N LYS A 3 -29.03 -1.72 8.82
CA LYS A 3 -28.92 -0.59 7.89
C LYS A 3 -27.70 -0.86 7.01
N GLN A 4 -27.93 -1.16 5.74
CA GLN A 4 -26.85 -1.24 4.77
C GLN A 4 -26.29 0.17 4.59
N LEU A 5 -25.03 0.37 4.96
CA LEU A 5 -24.35 1.65 4.80
C LEU A 5 -24.00 1.83 3.32
N THR A 6 -24.16 3.05 2.83
CA THR A 6 -23.63 3.46 1.53
C THR A 6 -22.10 3.62 1.62
N LEU A 7 -21.42 3.54 0.47
CA LEU A 7 -19.96 3.70 0.40
C LEU A 7 -19.50 5.08 0.93
N ALA A 8 -20.32 6.12 0.71
CA ALA A 8 -20.10 7.46 1.26
C ALA A 8 -20.19 7.49 2.80
N GLU A 9 -21.21 6.84 3.38
CA GLU A 9 -21.33 6.74 4.85
C GLU A 9 -20.18 5.93 5.47
N ILE A 10 -19.71 4.88 4.78
CA ILE A 10 -18.52 4.12 5.20
C ILE A 10 -17.29 5.04 5.20
N PHE A 11 -17.07 5.78 4.12
CA PHE A 11 -15.94 6.69 3.99
C PHE A 11 -15.97 7.79 5.08
N GLU A 12 -17.12 8.41 5.32
CA GLU A 12 -17.27 9.43 6.36
C GLU A 12 -16.98 8.87 7.76
N ASN A 13 -17.41 7.64 8.04
CA ASN A 13 -17.13 6.95 9.30
C ASN A 13 -15.63 6.65 9.45
N CYS A 14 -14.98 6.16 8.39
CA CYS A 14 -13.52 5.95 8.37
C CYS A 14 -12.77 7.25 8.63
N GLN A 15 -13.16 8.35 7.96
CA GLN A 15 -12.54 9.65 8.13
C GLN A 15 -12.71 10.19 9.56
N ASN A 16 -13.92 10.08 10.11
CA ASN A 16 -14.19 10.49 11.49
C ASN A 16 -13.32 9.71 12.50
N LYS A 17 -13.22 8.38 12.34
CA LYS A 17 -12.33 7.55 13.17
C LYS A 17 -10.88 7.97 13.01
N PHE A 18 -10.42 8.21 11.78
CA PHE A 18 -9.05 8.67 11.55
C PHE A 18 -8.73 9.98 12.29
N ASP A 19 -9.64 10.95 12.24
CA ASP A 19 -9.44 12.27 12.83
C ASP A 19 -9.59 12.26 14.37
N ASN A 20 -10.58 11.52 14.88
CA ASN A 20 -11.01 11.63 16.29
C ASN A 20 -10.65 10.41 17.16
N ASP A 21 -10.45 9.22 16.59
CA ASP A 21 -10.15 7.99 17.33
C ASP A 21 -9.16 7.09 16.58
N LYS A 22 -7.88 7.44 16.70
CA LYS A 22 -6.77 6.74 16.05
C LYS A 22 -6.68 5.27 16.43
N TYR A 23 -7.13 4.88 17.63
CA TYR A 23 -7.12 3.49 18.07
C TYR A 23 -8.18 2.68 17.33
N GLN A 24 -9.42 3.20 17.27
CA GLN A 24 -10.47 2.57 16.45
C GLN A 24 -10.11 2.54 14.98
N PHE A 25 -9.36 3.53 14.48
CA PHE A 25 -8.87 3.51 13.11
C PHE A 25 -7.89 2.35 12.89
N LEU A 26 -6.94 2.11 13.79
CA LEU A 26 -6.03 0.96 13.70
C LEU A 26 -6.77 -0.38 13.79
N SER A 27 -7.76 -0.49 14.69
CA SER A 27 -8.62 -1.69 14.76
C SER A 27 -9.38 -1.93 13.47
N LEU A 28 -9.94 -0.86 12.87
CA LEU A 28 -10.62 -0.94 11.59
C LEU A 28 -9.68 -1.43 10.48
N LEU A 29 -8.43 -0.95 10.44
CA LEU A 29 -7.45 -1.42 9.47
C LEU A 29 -7.12 -2.91 9.66
N ASP A 30 -7.03 -3.37 10.90
CA ASP A 30 -6.72 -4.78 11.21
C ASP A 30 -7.87 -5.71 10.82
N GLU A 31 -9.12 -5.25 10.97
CA GLU A 31 -10.32 -5.96 10.54
C GLU A 31 -10.50 -5.95 9.01
N ALA A 32 -10.15 -4.84 8.35
CA ALA A 32 -10.39 -4.65 6.92
C ALA A 32 -9.28 -5.19 6.01
N ILE A 33 -8.03 -5.23 6.48
CA ILE A 33 -6.88 -5.66 5.68
C ILE A 33 -6.53 -7.11 6.02
N ASN A 34 -7.06 -8.04 5.23
CA ASN A 34 -6.74 -9.47 5.36
C ASN A 34 -5.45 -9.82 4.59
N LEU A 35 -4.31 -9.85 5.29
CA LEU A 35 -3.02 -10.19 4.65
C LEU A 35 -2.93 -11.64 4.17
N ASP A 36 -3.69 -12.57 4.75
CA ASP A 36 -3.72 -13.96 4.27
C ASP A 36 -4.37 -14.08 2.88
N GLU A 37 -5.26 -13.14 2.54
CA GLU A 37 -5.93 -13.08 1.24
C GLU A 37 -5.13 -12.25 0.23
N ILE A 38 -4.50 -11.15 0.68
CA ILE A 38 -3.80 -10.22 -0.21
C ILE A 38 -2.41 -10.73 -0.59
N VAL A 39 -1.71 -11.44 0.30
CA VAL A 39 -0.31 -11.85 0.08
C VAL A 39 -0.26 -13.19 -0.65
N PRO A 40 0.29 -13.25 -1.88
CA PRO A 40 0.38 -14.51 -2.62
C PRO A 40 1.25 -15.54 -1.90
N VAL A 41 0.87 -16.82 -2.00
CA VAL A 41 1.63 -17.94 -1.43
C VAL A 41 3.07 -18.00 -1.95
N SER A 42 3.31 -17.55 -3.19
CA SER A 42 4.65 -17.41 -3.77
C SER A 42 5.52 -16.45 -2.97
N PHE A 43 4.98 -15.30 -2.56
CA PHE A 43 5.70 -14.32 -1.73
C PHE A 43 6.04 -14.93 -0.35
N ILE A 44 5.06 -15.56 0.30
CA ILE A 44 5.29 -16.24 1.59
C ILE A 44 6.42 -17.27 1.46
N SER A 45 6.36 -18.10 0.42
CA SER A 45 7.35 -19.14 0.15
C SER A 45 8.74 -18.56 -0.11
N HIS A 46 8.83 -17.49 -0.91
CA HIS A 46 10.09 -16.82 -1.20
C HIS A 46 10.66 -16.13 0.06
N PHE A 47 9.81 -15.46 0.84
CA PHE A 47 10.22 -14.82 2.08
C PHE A 47 10.70 -15.83 3.13
N TYR A 48 10.12 -17.03 3.21
CA TYR A 48 10.55 -18.05 4.17
C TYR A 48 11.54 -19.07 3.60
N ALA A 49 11.93 -18.94 2.34
CA ALA A 49 13.00 -19.75 1.75
C ALA A 49 14.26 -19.65 2.60
N SER A 50 14.92 -20.80 2.78
CA SER A 50 16.08 -20.93 3.67
C SER A 50 17.20 -19.98 3.25
N THR A 51 17.54 -19.04 4.14
CA THR A 51 18.66 -18.10 3.97
C THR A 51 19.84 -18.45 4.87
N GLY A 52 19.84 -19.65 5.47
CA GLY A 52 20.87 -20.10 6.41
C GLY A 52 20.88 -19.39 7.76
N ARG A 53 20.00 -18.40 7.99
CA ARG A 53 19.79 -17.73 9.28
C ARG A 53 18.29 -17.46 9.51
N PRO A 54 17.79 -17.60 10.74
CA PRO A 54 16.41 -17.24 11.05
C PRO A 54 16.21 -15.73 10.86
N ARG A 55 15.15 -15.36 10.15
CA ARG A 55 14.76 -13.95 9.97
C ARG A 55 14.18 -13.43 11.29
N LYS A 56 14.73 -12.31 11.78
CA LYS A 56 14.27 -11.66 13.02
C LYS A 56 12.91 -10.97 12.84
N HIS A 57 12.68 -10.36 11.68
CA HIS A 57 11.44 -9.65 11.37
C HIS A 57 10.61 -10.50 10.43
N GLN A 58 9.34 -10.69 10.76
CA GLN A 58 8.39 -11.50 9.99
C GLN A 58 7.82 -10.72 8.81
N LEU A 59 7.25 -11.43 7.83
CA LEU A 59 6.71 -10.83 6.61
C LEU A 59 5.58 -9.83 6.90
N TYR A 60 4.55 -10.27 7.63
CA TYR A 60 3.36 -9.46 7.87
C TYR A 60 3.63 -8.17 8.66
N PRO A 61 4.46 -8.16 9.72
CA PRO A 61 4.86 -6.90 10.36
C PRO A 61 5.56 -5.91 9.44
N MET A 62 6.42 -6.40 8.53
CA MET A 62 7.07 -5.53 7.54
C MET A 62 6.03 -4.95 6.56
N LEU A 63 5.10 -5.77 6.07
CA LEU A 63 4.03 -5.32 5.17
C LEU A 63 3.09 -4.33 5.86
N LYS A 64 2.61 -4.63 7.07
CA LYS A 64 1.75 -3.72 7.86
C LYS A 64 2.41 -2.35 8.07
N ALA A 65 3.70 -2.31 8.36
CA ALA A 65 4.41 -1.04 8.50
C ALA A 65 4.52 -0.25 7.19
N LEU A 66 4.74 -0.91 6.05
CA LEU A 66 4.73 -0.25 4.74
C LEU A 66 3.32 0.22 4.34
N LEU A 67 2.27 -0.54 4.68
CA LEU A 67 0.88 -0.12 4.47
C LEU A 67 0.55 1.11 5.31
N ILE A 68 0.88 1.11 6.60
CA ILE A 68 0.73 2.28 7.48
C ILE A 68 1.51 3.48 6.95
N GLN A 69 2.73 3.26 6.47
CA GLN A 69 3.52 4.32 5.84
C GLN A 69 2.77 4.99 4.69
N ARG A 70 2.04 4.22 3.87
CA ARG A 70 1.25 4.74 2.75
C ARG A 70 -0.06 5.37 3.20
N ILE A 71 -0.82 4.70 4.07
CA ILE A 71 -2.11 5.19 4.57
C ILE A 71 -1.95 6.54 5.28
N PHE A 72 -0.92 6.69 6.11
CA PHE A 72 -0.64 7.94 6.81
C PHE A 72 0.22 8.93 6.02
N SER A 73 0.52 8.62 4.75
CA SER A 73 1.37 9.46 3.90
C SER A 73 2.71 9.83 4.57
N ILE A 74 3.31 8.88 5.29
CA ILE A 74 4.59 9.08 5.96
C ILE A 74 5.70 9.09 4.90
N PRO A 75 6.39 10.23 4.69
CA PRO A 75 7.24 10.43 3.51
C PRO A 75 8.53 9.61 3.50
N THR A 76 9.03 9.15 4.65
CA THR A 76 10.35 8.49 4.74
C THR A 76 10.36 7.31 5.70
N ASP A 77 11.24 6.34 5.45
CA ASP A 77 11.45 5.20 6.35
C ASP A 77 11.97 5.66 7.71
N THR A 78 12.82 6.69 7.74
CA THR A 78 13.33 7.27 9.00
C THR A 78 12.18 7.77 9.87
N LEU A 79 11.22 8.49 9.29
CA LEU A 79 10.08 9.00 10.04
C LEU A 79 9.13 7.86 10.46
N LEU A 80 8.92 6.84 9.61
CA LEU A 80 8.19 5.63 9.98
C LEU A 80 8.82 4.95 11.20
N ILE A 81 10.14 4.80 11.21
CA ILE A 81 10.88 4.18 12.33
C ILE A 81 10.74 5.03 13.60
N VAL A 82 10.77 6.35 13.51
CA VAL A 82 10.51 7.24 14.65
C VAL A 82 9.11 6.98 15.20
N PHE A 83 8.07 6.96 14.36
CA PHE A 83 6.72 6.65 14.81
C PHE A 83 6.62 5.27 15.47
N LEU A 84 7.20 4.24 14.86
CA LEU A 84 7.24 2.89 15.45
C LEU A 84 8.04 2.84 16.75
N LYS A 85 9.04 3.72 16.98
CA LYS A 85 9.77 3.77 18.26
C LYS A 85 8.99 4.49 19.36
N PHE A 86 8.16 5.46 19.02
CA PHE A 86 7.47 6.28 20.03
C PHE A 86 6.00 5.90 20.26
N SER A 87 5.34 5.21 19.33
CA SER A 87 3.97 4.72 19.50
C SER A 87 3.97 3.22 19.74
N GLN A 88 3.47 2.80 20.91
CA GLN A 88 3.27 1.38 21.22
C GLN A 88 2.17 0.79 20.35
N GLU A 89 1.13 1.59 20.09
CA GLU A 89 -0.04 1.23 19.30
C GLU A 89 0.34 0.83 17.87
N LEU A 90 1.21 1.60 17.22
CA LEU A 90 1.69 1.28 15.89
C LEU A 90 2.60 0.04 15.88
N ARG A 91 3.37 -0.18 16.95
CA ARG A 91 4.16 -1.41 17.09
C ARG A 91 3.28 -2.63 17.25
N ASP A 92 2.25 -2.53 18.10
CA ASP A 92 1.32 -3.62 18.40
C ASP A 92 0.48 -3.95 17.17
N PHE A 93 -0.04 -2.93 16.48
CA PHE A 93 -0.74 -3.10 15.21
C PHE A 93 0.11 -3.86 14.18
N CYS A 94 1.38 -3.46 14.02
CA CYS A 94 2.29 -4.14 13.10
C CYS A 94 2.71 -5.52 13.60
N GLY A 95 2.76 -5.76 14.92
CA GLY A 95 3.30 -6.98 15.51
C GLY A 95 4.83 -7.00 15.60
N PHE A 96 5.45 -5.85 15.93
CA PHE A 96 6.91 -5.79 16.13
C PHE A 96 7.31 -5.91 17.61
N ASP A 97 8.00 -6.99 17.95
CA ASP A 97 8.74 -7.08 19.23
C ASP A 97 9.93 -6.11 19.28
N VAL A 98 10.59 -5.94 18.13
CA VAL A 98 11.72 -5.02 17.95
C VAL A 98 11.56 -4.30 16.61
N VAL A 99 11.58 -2.97 16.66
CA VAL A 99 11.47 -2.11 15.47
C VAL A 99 12.69 -2.35 14.54
N PRO A 100 12.48 -2.68 13.26
CA PRO A 100 13.56 -2.80 12.28
C PRO A 100 14.30 -1.47 12.08
N ASP A 101 15.60 -1.52 11.82
CA ASP A 101 16.36 -0.34 11.41
C ASP A 101 16.10 0.00 9.93
N GLY A 102 16.58 1.17 9.49
CA GLY A 102 16.40 1.64 8.11
C GLY A 102 16.98 0.68 7.07
N SER A 103 18.12 0.03 7.37
CA SER A 103 18.72 -0.93 6.45
C SER A 103 17.85 -2.16 6.23
N LYS A 104 17.07 -2.58 7.24
CA LYS A 104 16.10 -3.67 7.11
C LYS A 104 14.94 -3.30 6.19
N PHE A 105 14.39 -2.10 6.33
CA PHE A 105 13.33 -1.61 5.44
C PHE A 105 13.83 -1.47 4.00
N THR A 106 15.03 -0.90 3.81
CA THR A 106 15.64 -0.78 2.48
C THR A 106 15.82 -2.14 1.83
N ARG A 107 16.46 -3.10 2.53
CA ARG A 107 16.69 -4.44 1.99
C ARG A 107 15.38 -5.17 1.70
N PHE A 108 14.40 -5.11 2.60
CA PHE A 108 13.11 -5.73 2.36
C PHE A 108 12.44 -5.22 1.08
N LYS A 109 12.41 -3.89 0.87
CA LYS A 109 11.83 -3.31 -0.34
C LYS A 109 12.59 -3.69 -1.61
N GLN A 110 13.91 -3.88 -1.53
CA GLN A 110 14.75 -4.24 -2.67
C GLN A 110 14.66 -5.74 -2.99
N ASP A 111 14.86 -6.58 -1.98
CA ASP A 111 14.93 -8.04 -2.11
C ASP A 111 13.58 -8.65 -2.55
N PHE A 112 12.46 -8.01 -2.16
CA PHE A 112 11.10 -8.48 -2.43
C PHE A 112 10.32 -7.57 -3.36
N LEU A 113 10.99 -6.73 -4.17
CA LEU A 113 10.30 -5.78 -5.05
C LEU A 113 9.31 -6.47 -6.00
N SER A 114 9.72 -7.57 -6.63
CA SER A 114 8.86 -8.36 -7.52
C SER A 114 7.69 -8.99 -6.80
N ASP A 115 7.90 -9.43 -5.56
CA ASP A 115 6.83 -10.04 -4.76
C ASP A 115 5.82 -8.99 -4.28
N LEU A 116 6.29 -7.79 -3.91
CA LEU A 116 5.45 -6.65 -3.60
C LEU A 116 4.61 -6.23 -4.81
N GLN A 117 5.22 -6.21 -6.00
CA GLN A 117 4.48 -5.95 -7.24
C GLN A 117 3.40 -7.01 -7.45
N SER A 118 3.74 -8.29 -7.36
CA SER A 118 2.77 -9.39 -7.51
C SER A 118 1.64 -9.34 -6.47
N MET A 119 1.93 -8.88 -5.24
CA MET A 119 0.91 -8.67 -4.21
C MET A 119 -0.06 -7.55 -4.60
N PHE A 120 0.43 -6.44 -5.15
CA PHE A 120 -0.44 -5.36 -5.64
C PHE A 120 -1.22 -5.75 -6.89
N ASP A 121 -0.61 -6.49 -7.82
CA ASP A 121 -1.31 -7.04 -8.98
C ASP A 121 -2.44 -7.98 -8.53
N HIS A 122 -2.19 -8.82 -7.52
CA HIS A 122 -3.22 -9.68 -6.94
C HIS A 122 -4.35 -8.87 -6.27
N LEU A 123 -4.03 -7.77 -5.61
CA LEU A 123 -5.04 -6.88 -5.03
C LEU A 123 -5.95 -6.30 -6.13
N VAL A 124 -5.39 -5.94 -7.30
CA VAL A 124 -6.20 -5.52 -8.45
C VAL A 124 -7.16 -6.65 -8.84
N ASP A 125 -6.70 -7.89 -8.98
CA ASP A 125 -7.55 -9.04 -9.31
C ASP A 125 -8.70 -9.24 -8.31
N LEU A 126 -8.46 -9.01 -7.01
CA LEU A 126 -9.50 -9.10 -5.97
C LEU A 126 -10.52 -7.96 -6.07
N THR A 127 -10.05 -6.75 -6.37
CA THR A 127 -10.91 -5.56 -6.40
C THR A 127 -11.64 -5.35 -7.72
N GLU A 128 -11.10 -5.84 -8.84
CA GLU A 128 -11.63 -5.59 -10.18
C GLU A 128 -13.08 -6.07 -10.35
N PRO A 129 -13.47 -7.29 -9.91
CA PRO A 129 -14.87 -7.72 -9.97
C PRO A 129 -15.81 -6.84 -9.13
N ILE A 130 -15.31 -6.31 -8.00
CA ILE A 130 -16.09 -5.41 -7.13
C ILE A 130 -16.32 -4.09 -7.86
N CYS A 131 -15.26 -3.50 -8.41
CA CYS A 131 -15.34 -2.28 -9.20
C CYS A 131 -16.31 -2.43 -10.38
N GLN A 132 -16.20 -3.52 -11.15
CA GLN A 132 -17.10 -3.83 -12.26
C GLN A 132 -18.56 -4.00 -11.80
N SER A 133 -18.79 -4.58 -10.61
CA SER A 133 -20.14 -4.73 -10.08
C SER A 133 -20.78 -3.40 -9.64
N LEU A 134 -19.95 -2.43 -9.22
CA LEU A 134 -20.40 -1.12 -8.75
C LEU A 134 -20.71 -0.18 -9.92
N ASP A 135 -19.77 -0.05 -10.84
CA ASP A 135 -19.92 0.76 -12.06
C ASP A 135 -18.95 0.25 -13.14
N PRO A 136 -19.44 -0.57 -14.10
CA PRO A 136 -18.60 -1.09 -15.17
C PRO A 136 -17.96 0.01 -16.03
N ALA A 137 -18.66 1.14 -16.20
CA ALA A 137 -18.17 2.23 -17.04
C ALA A 137 -16.97 2.90 -16.35
N LEU A 138 -17.07 3.20 -15.06
CA LEU A 138 -15.95 3.76 -14.29
C LEU A 138 -14.81 2.75 -14.09
N ALA A 139 -15.11 1.48 -13.84
CA ALA A 139 -14.09 0.43 -13.69
C ALA A 139 -13.27 0.23 -14.98
N SER A 140 -13.91 0.38 -16.14
CA SER A 140 -13.23 0.31 -17.44
C SER A 140 -12.36 1.53 -17.76
N MET A 141 -12.41 2.61 -16.96
CA MET A 141 -11.58 3.80 -17.17
C MET A 141 -10.17 3.58 -16.62
N THR A 142 -9.16 3.62 -17.48
CA THR A 142 -7.76 3.66 -17.06
C THR A 142 -7.43 5.03 -16.45
N ILE A 143 -7.24 5.08 -15.13
CA ILE A 143 -6.73 6.28 -14.45
C ILE A 143 -5.21 6.26 -14.52
N PHE A 144 -4.64 7.18 -15.29
CA PHE A 144 -3.19 7.39 -15.27
C PHE A 144 -2.83 8.29 -14.09
N ASP A 145 -2.23 7.71 -13.06
CA ASP A 145 -1.63 8.50 -11.98
C ASP A 145 -0.36 9.18 -12.50
N THR A 146 -0.45 10.48 -12.73
CA THR A 146 0.67 11.29 -13.22
C THR A 146 1.53 11.86 -12.09
N SER A 147 1.17 11.59 -10.83
CA SER A 147 1.91 12.11 -9.67
C SER A 147 3.33 11.55 -9.53
N GLY A 148 3.60 10.39 -10.16
CA GLY A 148 4.93 9.78 -10.23
C GLY A 148 5.79 10.23 -11.42
N ILE A 149 5.27 11.08 -12.33
CA ILE A 149 6.06 11.63 -13.44
C ILE A 149 6.85 12.83 -12.92
N GLU A 150 8.02 12.56 -12.33
CA GLU A 150 8.97 13.62 -11.99
C GLU A 150 9.75 14.02 -13.25
N ALA A 151 9.60 15.28 -13.68
CA ALA A 151 10.50 15.84 -14.68
C ALA A 151 11.88 15.96 -14.04
N TRP A 152 12.86 15.22 -14.56
CA TRP A 152 14.27 15.22 -14.12
C TRP A 152 15.03 16.53 -14.42
N VAL A 153 14.33 17.67 -14.41
CA VAL A 153 14.87 18.98 -14.75
C VAL A 153 14.38 19.98 -13.72
N THR A 154 15.29 20.78 -13.19
CA THR A 154 15.06 21.80 -12.15
C THR A 154 14.01 22.85 -12.56
N GLU A 155 13.67 22.92 -13.85
CA GLU A 155 12.54 23.70 -14.37
C GLU A 155 11.38 22.79 -14.73
N ASN A 156 10.22 23.11 -14.15
CA ASN A 156 8.90 22.54 -14.44
C ASN A 156 8.42 22.99 -15.83
N ASN A 157 9.18 22.67 -16.89
CA ASN A 157 8.95 23.13 -18.24
C ASN A 157 8.05 22.11 -18.99
N PRO A 158 6.85 22.52 -19.44
CA PRO A 158 5.88 21.65 -20.12
C PRO A 158 6.47 20.93 -21.33
N LYS A 159 7.49 21.51 -21.98
CA LYS A 159 8.15 20.92 -23.16
C LYS A 159 8.78 19.56 -22.88
N TYR A 160 9.26 19.31 -21.66
CA TYR A 160 9.90 18.04 -21.31
C TYR A 160 8.94 17.01 -20.73
N ALA A 161 7.84 17.44 -20.11
CA ALA A 161 6.83 16.54 -19.56
C ALA A 161 5.82 16.04 -20.62
N ASN A 162 5.45 16.91 -21.58
CA ASN A 162 4.45 16.60 -22.61
C ASN A 162 4.78 15.34 -23.45
N PRO A 163 6.03 15.06 -23.85
CA PRO A 163 6.37 13.81 -24.55
C PRO A 163 6.05 12.55 -23.73
N TYR A 164 6.29 12.55 -22.41
CA TYR A 164 5.95 11.42 -21.54
C TYR A 164 4.44 11.26 -21.38
N TYR A 165 3.69 12.36 -21.25
CA TYR A 165 2.22 12.33 -21.24
C TYR A 165 1.65 11.76 -22.55
N GLN A 166 2.21 12.12 -23.70
CA GLN A 166 1.75 11.61 -24.99
C GLN A 166 2.13 10.14 -25.18
N ALA A 167 3.31 9.70 -24.71
CA ALA A 167 3.69 8.30 -24.69
C ALA A 167 2.73 7.47 -23.81
N ALA A 168 2.43 7.93 -22.60
CA ALA A 168 1.46 7.30 -21.70
C ALA A 168 0.08 7.12 -22.36
N LYS A 169 -0.43 8.16 -23.04
CA LYS A 169 -1.67 8.10 -23.83
C LYS A 169 -1.58 7.17 -25.05
N GLY A 170 -0.39 6.97 -25.61
CA GLY A 170 -0.16 6.08 -26.75
C GLY A 170 -0.37 4.60 -26.42
N PHE A 171 -0.09 4.18 -25.19
CA PHE A 171 -0.35 2.81 -24.72
C PHE A 171 -1.84 2.45 -24.65
N GLN A 172 -2.73 3.44 -24.70
CA GLN A 172 -4.17 3.27 -24.76
C GLN A 172 -4.68 2.87 -26.16
N LYS A 173 -3.81 2.94 -27.20
CA LYS A 173 -4.17 2.65 -28.61
C LYS A 173 -3.71 1.26 -29.08
N VAL A 174 -3.62 0.28 -28.19
CA VAL A 174 -3.49 -1.12 -28.60
C VAL A 174 -4.83 -1.80 -28.32
N PRO A 175 -5.52 -2.32 -29.35
CA PRO A 175 -6.86 -2.89 -29.23
C PRO A 175 -6.91 -4.15 -28.37
#